data_AF-A0A9E9NN75-F1
#
_entry.id   AF-A0A9E9NN75-F1
#
_cell.length_a   1.000
_cell.length_b   1.000
_cell.length_c   1.000
_cell.angle_alpha   90.00
_cell.angle_beta   90.00
_cell.angle_gamma   90.00
#
_symmetry.space_group_name_H-M   'P 1'
#
loop_
_entity.id
_entity.type
_entity.pdbx_description
1 polymer ?
#
loop_
_entity_poly.entity_id
_entity_poly.type
_entity_poly.pdbx_seq_one_letter_code
_entity_poly.pdbx_strand_id
1 'polypeptide(L)'
;MPITPLHLGIGCCCKAIGQQRFSMMIFAGTQVLMDIEPLLGLIYGWQYLHLYTHNLMGATLIGSIALLIGKPISEWGLSIISHRKWCISWKTAAISAYIGSFSHILLDAFMHHDVYLFYPWILQKPLLGLIPYSIIFYGCLFSAILGSLCWLIILKLKKKGV
;
A
#
# COMPACT_ATOMS: atom_id res chain seq x y z
N MET A 1 8.40 5.90 -9.85
CA MET A 1 7.34 6.84 -10.32
C MET A 1 6.37 6.98 -9.16
N PRO A 2 6.10 8.18 -8.65
CA PRO A 2 5.18 8.35 -7.54
C PRO A 2 3.74 8.07 -7.97
N ILE A 3 2.91 7.62 -7.03
CA ILE A 3 1.47 7.37 -7.16
C ILE A 3 1.21 6.33 -8.26
N THR A 4 1.96 5.24 -8.25
CA THR A 4 1.71 4.13 -9.18
C THR A 4 0.67 3.18 -8.61
N PRO A 5 -0.32 2.74 -9.40
CA PRO A 5 -1.30 1.75 -8.94
C PRO A 5 -0.70 0.35 -8.78
N LEU A 6 0.60 0.18 -9.04
CA LEU A 6 1.28 -1.11 -9.03
C LEU A 6 1.17 -1.79 -7.66
N HIS A 7 1.42 -1.03 -6.59
CA HIS A 7 1.31 -1.50 -5.22
C HIS A 7 -0.11 -1.97 -4.83
N LEU A 8 -1.14 -1.49 -5.52
CA LEU A 8 -2.53 -1.92 -5.30
C LEU A 8 -2.72 -3.40 -5.65
N GLY A 9 -1.86 -3.99 -6.47
CA GLY A 9 -1.90 -5.43 -6.78
C GLY A 9 -1.80 -6.30 -5.54
N ILE A 10 -0.89 -5.97 -4.62
CA ILE A 10 -0.78 -6.64 -3.31
C ILE A 10 -2.06 -6.41 -2.50
N GLY A 11 -2.56 -5.17 -2.48
CA GLY A 11 -3.81 -4.81 -1.79
C GLY A 11 -5.01 -5.63 -2.25
N CYS A 12 -5.14 -5.90 -3.56
CA CYS A 12 -6.21 -6.74 -4.11
C CYS A 12 -6.15 -8.18 -3.59
N CYS A 13 -4.96 -8.79 -3.54
CA CYS A 13 -4.77 -10.11 -2.94
C CYS A 13 -5.09 -10.11 -1.44
N CYS A 14 -4.58 -9.11 -0.70
CA CYS A 14 -4.89 -8.94 0.72
C CYS A 14 -6.40 -8.76 0.97
N LYS A 15 -7.10 -8.04 0.07
CA LYS A 15 -8.55 -7.86 0.17
C LYS A 15 -9.31 -9.16 -0.11
N ALA A 16 -8.87 -9.95 -1.08
CA ALA A 16 -9.46 -11.26 -1.37
C ALA A 16 -9.34 -12.23 -0.17
N ILE A 17 -8.20 -12.21 0.53
CA ILE A 17 -7.97 -13.06 1.70
C ILE A 17 -8.66 -12.48 2.96
N GLY A 18 -8.39 -11.21 3.27
CA GLY A 18 -8.79 -10.55 4.51
C GLY A 18 -10.25 -10.10 4.55
N GLN A 19 -10.91 -9.94 3.39
CA GLN A 19 -12.33 -9.60 3.29
C GLN A 19 -12.69 -8.35 4.11
N GLN A 20 -13.56 -8.47 5.12
CA GLN A 20 -13.95 -7.36 6.01
C GLN A 20 -12.84 -6.95 7.00
N ARG A 21 -11.81 -7.78 7.18
CA ARG A 21 -10.65 -7.52 8.04
C ARG A 21 -9.55 -6.74 7.32
N PHE A 22 -9.77 -6.34 6.07
CA PHE A 22 -8.85 -5.53 5.27
C PHE A 22 -9.61 -4.44 4.50
N SER A 23 -9.22 -3.18 4.70
CA SER A 23 -9.75 -2.02 4.00
C SER A 23 -8.87 -1.65 2.81
N MET A 24 -9.40 -1.81 1.59
CA MET A 24 -8.70 -1.41 0.37
C MET A 24 -8.54 0.11 0.28
N MET A 25 -9.49 0.89 0.81
CA MET A 25 -9.42 2.36 0.84
C MET A 25 -8.23 2.84 1.68
N ILE A 26 -8.03 2.26 2.86
CA ILE A 26 -6.91 2.63 3.75
C ILE A 26 -5.58 2.20 3.12
N PHE A 27 -5.52 0.98 2.57
CA PHE A 27 -4.32 0.49 1.91
C PHE A 27 -3.94 1.40 0.71
N ALA A 28 -4.90 1.75 -0.14
CA ALA A 28 -4.68 2.62 -1.29
C ALA A 28 -4.26 4.04 -0.88
N GLY A 29 -4.93 4.61 0.13
CA GLY A 29 -4.53 5.90 0.70
C GLY A 29 -3.12 5.86 1.30
N THR A 30 -2.70 4.73 1.88
CA THR A 30 -1.33 4.55 2.36
C THR A 30 -0.33 4.62 1.21
N GLN A 31 -0.61 4.02 0.05
CA GLN A 31 0.29 4.12 -1.12
C GLN A 31 0.48 5.57 -1.55
N VAL A 32 -0.62 6.34 -1.60
CA VAL A 32 -0.57 7.77 -1.91
C VAL A 32 0.29 8.53 -0.90
N LEU A 33 0.15 8.24 0.40
CA LEU A 33 0.94 8.91 1.45
C LEU A 33 2.43 8.57 1.36
N MET A 34 2.78 7.31 1.08
CA MET A 34 4.18 6.90 0.88
C MET A 34 4.79 7.69 -0.28
N ASP A 35 4.08 7.77 -1.41
CA ASP A 35 4.53 8.42 -2.64
C ASP A 35 4.63 9.96 -2.56
N ILE A 36 4.24 10.60 -1.46
CA ILE A 36 4.39 12.06 -1.31
C ILE A 36 5.86 12.45 -1.40
N GLU A 37 6.77 11.72 -0.76
CA GLU A 37 8.21 12.04 -0.78
C GLU A 37 8.77 12.04 -2.22
N PRO A 38 8.68 10.95 -3.00
CA PRO A 38 9.19 10.94 -4.37
C PRO A 38 8.45 11.91 -5.28
N LEU A 39 7.16 12.19 -5.03
CA LEU A 39 6.44 13.24 -5.76
C LEU A 39 7.05 14.62 -5.53
N LEU A 40 7.30 14.99 -4.27
CA LEU A 40 7.96 16.25 -3.93
C LEU A 40 9.38 16.29 -4.51
N GLY A 41 10.10 15.17 -4.44
CA GLY A 41 11.43 15.06 -5.04
C GLY A 41 11.44 15.30 -6.55
N LEU A 42 10.43 14.82 -7.28
CA LEU A 42 10.27 15.13 -8.71
C LEU A 42 9.94 16.61 -8.96
N ILE A 43 9.02 17.19 -8.17
CA ILE A 43 8.61 18.59 -8.31
C ILE A 43 9.78 19.55 -8.05
N TYR A 44 10.58 19.26 -7.03
CA TYR A 44 11.69 20.12 -6.60
C TYR A 44 13.06 19.72 -7.18
N GLY A 45 13.14 18.66 -7.99
CA GLY A 45 14.37 18.22 -8.64
C GLY A 45 15.42 17.68 -7.66
N TRP A 46 15.01 16.94 -6.64
CA TRP A 46 15.95 16.32 -5.69
C TRP A 46 16.81 15.24 -6.35
N GLN A 47 18.05 15.13 -5.88
CA GLN A 47 18.97 14.07 -6.32
C GLN A 47 18.53 12.67 -5.86
N TYR A 48 17.86 12.59 -4.70
CA TYR A 48 17.34 11.35 -4.11
C TYR A 48 15.86 11.53 -3.82
N LEU A 49 15.03 10.58 -4.26
CA LEU A 49 13.57 10.63 -4.21
C LEU A 49 13.00 9.79 -3.05
N HIS A 50 13.74 8.81 -2.53
CA HIS A 50 13.25 7.82 -1.56
C HIS A 50 14.17 7.68 -0.32
N LEU A 51 14.65 8.80 0.25
CA LEU A 51 15.68 8.75 1.29
C LEU A 51 15.13 8.94 2.71
N TYR A 52 14.28 9.95 2.90
CA TYR A 52 13.83 10.43 4.21
C TYR A 52 12.72 9.55 4.81
N THR A 53 11.72 9.15 4.02
CA THR A 53 10.54 8.41 4.51
C THR A 53 10.47 6.97 4.00
N HIS A 54 11.18 6.62 2.93
CA HIS A 54 11.25 5.26 2.39
C HIS A 54 12.29 4.39 3.12
N ASN A 55 12.16 4.31 4.45
CA ASN A 55 12.91 3.42 5.34
C ASN A 55 11.94 2.83 6.38
N LEU A 56 12.39 1.87 7.20
CA LEU A 56 11.49 1.18 8.14
C LEU A 56 10.84 2.14 9.17
N MET A 57 11.58 3.16 9.61
CA MET A 57 11.03 4.16 10.53
C MET A 57 10.01 5.06 9.85
N GLY A 58 10.33 5.55 8.65
CA GLY A 58 9.40 6.35 7.84
C GLY A 58 8.15 5.56 7.48
N ALA A 59 8.26 4.29 7.07
CA ALA A 59 7.11 3.42 6.83
C ALA A 59 6.26 3.18 8.08
N THR A 60 6.88 3.10 9.26
CA THR A 60 6.15 3.00 10.54
C THR A 60 5.41 4.31 10.85
N LEU A 61 6.06 5.46 10.63
CA LEU A 61 5.47 6.78 10.84
C LEU A 61 4.31 7.03 9.87
N ILE A 62 4.53 6.88 8.56
CA ILE A 62 3.50 7.05 7.54
C ILE A 62 2.37 6.03 7.71
N GLY A 63 2.69 4.78 8.05
CA GLY A 63 1.70 3.76 8.40
C GLY A 63 0.84 4.15 9.62
N SER A 64 1.45 4.75 10.65
CA SER A 64 0.73 5.26 11.82
C SER A 64 -0.19 6.44 11.46
N ILE A 65 0.29 7.37 10.63
CA ILE A 65 -0.52 8.49 10.11
C ILE A 65 -1.70 7.92 9.32
N ALA A 66 -1.45 7.01 8.38
CA ALA A 66 -2.47 6.36 7.56
C ALA A 66 -3.48 5.58 8.39
N LEU A 67 -3.07 4.94 9.49
CA LEU A 67 -3.97 4.29 10.44
C LEU A 67 -4.94 5.30 11.05
N LEU A 68 -4.42 6.43 11.55
CA LEU A 68 -5.19 7.44 12.27
C LEU A 68 -6.17 8.19 11.36
N ILE A 69 -5.71 8.67 10.21
CA ILE A 69 -6.51 9.47 9.29
C ILE A 69 -7.29 8.61 8.30
N GLY A 70 -6.76 7.45 7.93
CA GLY A 70 -7.35 6.60 6.90
C GLY A 70 -8.69 6.03 7.30
N LYS A 71 -8.89 5.70 8.59
CA LYS A 71 -10.19 5.24 9.09
C LYS A 71 -11.30 6.28 8.88
N PRO A 72 -11.26 7.48 9.50
CA PRO A 72 -12.36 8.44 9.37
C PRO A 72 -12.57 8.89 7.92
N ILE A 73 -11.49 9.08 7.14
CA ILE A 73 -11.59 9.45 5.72
C ILE A 73 -12.28 8.32 4.92
N SER A 74 -11.90 7.06 5.16
CA SER A 74 -12.50 5.92 4.46
C SER A 74 -13.96 5.72 4.84
N GLU A 75 -14.31 5.81 6.12
CA GLU A 75 -15.70 5.69 6.59
C GLU A 75 -16.58 6.80 5.99
N TRP A 76 -16.08 8.04 5.98
CA TRP A 76 -16.76 9.18 5.36
C TRP A 76 -16.95 8.97 3.84
N GLY A 77 -15.87 8.68 3.11
CA GLY A 77 -15.92 8.50 1.66
C GLY A 77 -16.82 7.34 1.23
N LEU A 78 -16.75 6.20 1.92
CA LEU A 78 -17.62 5.05 1.66
C LEU A 78 -19.09 5.37 2.00
N SER A 79 -19.34 6.19 3.02
CA SER A 79 -20.69 6.59 3.39
C SER A 79 -21.37 7.44 2.32
N ILE A 80 -20.61 8.32 1.65
CA ILE A 80 -21.09 9.11 0.50
C ILE A 80 -21.46 8.19 -0.66
N ILE A 81 -20.57 7.24 -1.01
CA ILE A 81 -20.74 6.38 -2.19
C ILE A 81 -21.90 5.40 -2.03
N SER A 82 -22.05 4.80 -0.85
CA SER A 82 -23.04 3.73 -0.66
C SER A 82 -24.31 4.17 0.07
N HIS A 83 -24.42 5.44 0.46
CA HIS A 83 -25.49 5.98 1.32
C HIS A 83 -25.74 5.16 2.60
N ARG A 84 -24.71 4.50 3.14
CA ARG A 84 -24.79 3.68 4.36
C ARG A 84 -23.65 4.06 5.30
N LYS A 85 -23.86 3.96 6.61
CA LYS A 85 -22.75 4.12 7.57
C LYS A 85 -21.84 2.90 7.47
N TRP A 86 -20.56 3.15 7.25
CA TRP A 86 -19.51 2.14 7.30
C TRP A 86 -18.76 2.23 8.62
N CYS A 87 -18.51 1.08 9.25
CA CYS A 87 -17.71 0.99 10.47
C CYS A 87 -16.49 0.12 10.18
N ILE A 88 -15.32 0.73 10.16
CA ILE A 88 -14.02 0.06 10.01
C ILE A 88 -13.42 -0.08 11.40
N SER A 89 -13.14 -1.30 11.84
CA SER A 89 -12.47 -1.51 13.12
C SER A 89 -11.06 -0.92 13.11
N TRP A 90 -10.58 -0.42 14.26
CA TRP A 90 -9.20 0.06 14.39
C TRP A 90 -8.18 -1.04 14.06
N LYS A 91 -8.49 -2.30 14.35
CA LYS A 91 -7.67 -3.45 13.96
C LYS A 91 -7.58 -3.58 12.44
N THR A 92 -8.69 -3.45 11.71
CA THR A 92 -8.71 -3.44 10.24
C THR A 92 -7.90 -2.27 9.68
N ALA A 93 -8.05 -1.07 10.27
CA ALA A 93 -7.30 0.11 9.87
C ALA A 93 -5.79 -0.09 10.04
N ALA A 94 -5.36 -0.59 11.20
CA ALA A 94 -3.95 -0.88 11.49
C ALA A 94 -3.37 -1.92 10.53
N ILE A 95 -4.06 -3.05 10.33
CA ILE A 95 -3.61 -4.11 9.42
C ILE A 95 -3.45 -3.56 8.00
N SER A 96 -4.43 -2.82 7.50
CA SER A 96 -4.38 -2.28 6.13
C SER A 96 -3.33 -1.19 5.96
N ALA A 97 -3.13 -0.32 6.95
CA ALA A 97 -2.14 0.74 6.89
C ALA A 97 -0.71 0.19 6.95
N TYR A 98 -0.40 -0.69 7.92
CA TYR A 98 0.95 -1.24 8.05
C TYR A 98 1.31 -2.22 6.93
N ILE A 99 0.38 -3.07 6.49
CA ILE A 99 0.62 -3.85 5.27
C ILE A 99 0.86 -2.89 4.09
N GLY A 100 0.12 -1.79 4.02
CA GLY A 100 0.32 -0.73 3.04
C GLY A 100 1.74 -0.18 3.00
N SER A 101 2.20 0.40 4.11
CA SER A 101 3.49 1.09 4.16
C SER A 101 4.68 0.13 4.06
N PHE A 102 4.64 -1.02 4.73
CA PHE A 102 5.75 -1.98 4.69
C PHE A 102 5.85 -2.70 3.35
N SER A 103 4.72 -3.05 2.71
CA SER A 103 4.79 -3.65 1.37
C SER A 103 5.30 -2.66 0.32
N HIS A 104 4.97 -1.36 0.46
CA HIS A 104 5.46 -0.31 -0.42
C HIS A 104 6.98 -0.21 -0.38
N ILE A 105 7.58 0.06 0.79
CA ILE A 105 9.03 0.18 0.89
C ILE A 105 9.77 -1.12 0.54
N LEU A 106 9.13 -2.28 0.75
CA LEU A 106 9.73 -3.56 0.41
C LEU A 106 9.83 -3.72 -1.10
N LEU A 107 8.76 -3.41 -1.85
CA LEU A 107 8.79 -3.45 -3.30
C LEU A 107 9.77 -2.42 -3.87
N ASP A 108 9.76 -1.20 -3.34
CA ASP A 108 10.68 -0.14 -3.77
C ASP A 108 12.14 -0.49 -3.48
N ALA A 109 12.44 -1.16 -2.37
CA ALA A 109 13.80 -1.59 -2.02
C ALA A 109 14.41 -2.57 -3.05
N PHE A 110 13.60 -3.29 -3.82
CA PHE A 110 14.09 -4.11 -4.92
C PHE A 110 14.39 -3.29 -6.19
N MET A 111 13.69 -2.16 -6.40
CA MET A 111 13.70 -1.40 -7.66
C MET A 111 14.55 -0.13 -7.63
N HIS A 112 14.56 0.58 -6.50
CA HIS A 112 15.03 1.94 -6.41
C HIS A 112 16.38 2.02 -5.73
N HIS A 113 17.34 2.64 -6.42
CA HIS A 113 18.74 2.71 -5.98
C HIS A 113 18.96 3.57 -4.75
N ASP A 114 17.98 4.38 -4.35
CA ASP A 114 18.04 5.35 -3.27
C ASP A 114 17.22 4.95 -2.04
N VAL A 115 16.69 3.73 -2.00
CA VAL A 115 15.97 3.17 -0.85
C VAL A 115 16.93 2.45 0.08
N TYR A 116 16.96 2.86 1.35
CA TYR A 116 17.80 2.30 2.40
C TYR A 116 16.95 1.94 3.62
N LEU A 117 16.65 0.65 3.81
CA LEU A 117 15.68 0.19 4.83
C LEU A 117 16.02 0.63 6.27
N PHE A 118 17.30 0.76 6.58
CA PHE A 118 17.82 1.07 7.91
C PHE A 118 18.51 2.45 7.97
N TYR A 119 18.19 3.34 7.03
CA TYR A 119 18.65 4.73 7.08
C TYR A 119 18.17 5.43 8.37
N PRO A 120 18.96 6.34 8.98
CA PRO A 120 20.31 6.79 8.58
C PRO A 120 21.47 5.93 9.09
N TRP A 121 21.23 4.87 9.87
CA TRP A 121 22.30 4.12 10.53
C TRP A 121 23.08 3.20 9.60
N ILE A 122 22.39 2.53 8.67
CA ILE A 122 23.00 1.56 7.77
C ILE A 122 22.68 1.93 6.32
N LEU A 123 23.74 2.23 5.56
CA LEU A 123 23.67 2.62 4.15
C LEU A 123 23.89 1.42 3.22
N GLN A 124 23.24 0.30 3.52
CA GLN A 124 23.29 -0.92 2.70
C GLN A 124 21.92 -1.17 2.03
N LYS A 125 21.98 -1.76 0.84
CA LYS A 125 20.80 -2.03 -0.01
C LYS A 125 20.76 -3.50 -0.43
N PRO A 126 20.60 -4.43 0.53
CA PRO A 126 20.75 -5.86 0.26
C PRO A 126 19.73 -6.41 -0.74
N LEU A 127 18.59 -5.73 -0.93
CA LEU A 127 17.51 -6.16 -1.81
C LEU A 127 17.61 -5.63 -3.25
N LEU A 128 18.38 -4.57 -3.46
CA LEU A 128 18.43 -3.85 -4.72
C LEU A 128 18.90 -4.77 -5.85
N GLY A 129 18.06 -4.92 -6.88
CA GLY A 129 18.38 -5.72 -8.07
C GLY A 129 18.34 -7.24 -7.87
N LEU A 130 17.94 -7.75 -6.70
CA LEU A 130 17.75 -9.20 -6.49
C LEU A 130 16.60 -9.76 -7.33
N ILE A 131 15.58 -8.94 -7.60
CA ILE A 131 14.44 -9.29 -8.44
C ILE A 131 14.39 -8.28 -9.59
N PRO A 132 14.38 -8.74 -10.85
CA PRO A 132 14.21 -7.86 -12.00
C PRO A 132 12.93 -7.03 -11.92
N TYR A 133 13.01 -5.76 -12.31
CA TYR A 133 11.86 -4.84 -12.34
C TYR A 133 10.66 -5.44 -13.09
N SER A 134 10.89 -6.12 -14.22
CA SER A 134 9.84 -6.76 -15.00
C SER A 134 9.04 -7.80 -14.21
N ILE A 135 9.70 -8.61 -13.39
CA ILE A 135 9.03 -9.62 -12.55
C ILE A 135 8.13 -8.93 -11.52
N ILE A 136 8.61 -7.85 -10.90
CA ILE A 136 7.81 -7.14 -9.90
C ILE A 136 6.63 -6.43 -10.57
N PHE A 137 6.87 -5.79 -11.72
CA PHE A 137 5.84 -5.11 -12.49
C PHE A 137 4.71 -6.07 -12.90
N TYR A 138 5.06 -7.16 -13.59
CA TYR A 138 4.08 -8.15 -14.02
C TYR A 138 3.46 -8.92 -12.86
N GLY A 139 4.23 -9.17 -11.79
CA GLY A 139 3.73 -9.80 -10.57
C GLY A 139 2.66 -8.97 -9.88
N CYS A 140 2.87 -7.66 -9.78
CA CYS A 140 1.87 -6.73 -9.24
C CYS A 140 0.62 -6.63 -10.12
N LEU A 141 0.81 -6.52 -11.44
CA LEU A 141 -0.31 -6.51 -12.41
C LEU A 141 -1.14 -7.79 -12.31
N PHE A 142 -0.48 -8.94 -12.29
CA PHE A 142 -1.13 -10.24 -12.16
C PHE A 142 -1.85 -10.40 -10.82
N SER A 143 -1.23 -9.92 -9.73
CA SER A 143 -1.84 -9.90 -8.39
C SER A 143 -3.10 -9.03 -8.35
N ALA A 144 -3.09 -7.88 -9.03
CA ALA A 144 -4.27 -7.02 -9.14
C ALA A 144 -5.44 -7.74 -9.80
N ILE A 145 -5.18 -8.42 -10.93
CA ILE A 145 -6.18 -9.18 -11.69
C ILE A 145 -6.70 -10.36 -10.86
N LEU A 146 -5.81 -11.24 -10.40
CA LEU A 146 -6.18 -12.43 -9.64
C LEU A 146 -6.88 -12.08 -8.33
N GLY A 147 -6.32 -11.15 -7.55
CA GLY A 147 -6.89 -10.72 -6.28
C GLY A 147 -8.31 -10.18 -6.46
N SER A 148 -8.53 -9.36 -7.49
CA SER A 148 -9.86 -8.82 -7.80
C SER A 148 -10.84 -9.91 -8.21
N LEU A 149 -10.45 -10.83 -9.10
CA LEU A 149 -11.29 -11.95 -9.53
C LEU A 149 -11.66 -12.87 -8.37
N CYS A 150 -10.69 -13.27 -7.56
CA CYS A 150 -10.91 -14.09 -6.37
C CYS A 150 -11.86 -13.41 -5.39
N TRP A 151 -11.67 -12.11 -5.13
CA TRP A 151 -12.55 -11.35 -4.26
C TRP A 151 -13.99 -11.33 -4.78
N LEU A 152 -14.20 -11.08 -6.07
CA LEU A 152 -15.53 -11.08 -6.70
C LEU A 152 -16.21 -12.46 -6.63
N ILE A 153 -15.45 -13.53 -6.86
CA ILE A 153 -15.96 -14.92 -6.74
C ILE A 153 -16.41 -15.19 -5.31
N ILE A 154 -15.59 -14.86 -4.31
CA ILE A 154 -15.93 -15.05 -2.89
C ILE A 154 -17.19 -14.26 -2.51
N LEU A 155 -17.32 -13.02 -3.00
CA LEU A 155 -18.52 -12.21 -2.78
C LEU A 155 -19.77 -12.85 -3.39
N LYS A 156 -19.68 -13.38 -4.62
CA LYS A 156 -20.81 -14.07 -5.27
C LYS A 156 -21.22 -15.32 -4.51
N LEU A 157 -20.26 -16.12 -4.04
CA LEU A 157 -20.53 -17.34 -3.27
C LEU A 157 -21.22 -17.02 -1.94
N LYS A 158 -20.78 -15.99 -1.21
CA LYS A 158 -21.44 -15.55 0.02
C LYS A 158 -22.87 -15.05 -0.19
N LYS A 159 -23.17 -14.42 -1.32
CA LYS A 159 -24.53 -13.99 -1.67
C LYS A 159 -25.48 -15.13 -2.03
N LYS A 160 -24.95 -16.30 -2.45
CA LYS A 160 -25.76 -17.48 -2.81
C LYS A 160 -26.04 -18.42 -1.64
N GLY A 161 -25.25 -18.33 -0.57
CA GLY A 161 -25.40 -19.14 0.64
C GLY A 161 -26.18 -18.47 1.77
N VAL A 162 -26.84 -17.35 1.48
CA VAL A 162 -27.83 -16.64 2.32
C VAL A 162 -29.13 -16.64 1.55
#